data_AF-A0A9F2RAV6-F1
#
_entry.id   AF-A0A9F2RAV6-F1
#
_cell.length_a   1.000
_cell.length_b   1.000
_cell.length_c   1.000
_cell.angle_alpha   90.00
_cell.angle_beta   90.00
_cell.angle_gamma   90.00
#
_symmetry.space_group_name_H-M   'P 1'
#
loop_
_entity.id
_entity.type
_entity.pdbx_description
1 polymer ?
#
loop_
_entity_poly.entity_id
_entity_poly.type
_entity_poly.pdbx_seq_one_letter_code
_entity_poly.pdbx_strand_id
1 'polypeptide(L)'
;MSTCSVSKGCFVFKPNSNKRKRSSAADYFSKGNDDLDNSELRLDTCLLLWKQIKYETEQLQEDLNKNLFDNLIRFLRQSHLNFKEKKTEWACRMKSSEIPTAAVVLGVNVTDHELTIKSLSGVLQDDVTPFVVSLKSKECPGIKQLLQKVMIQLMGCDVDVDSSDEEEYPKTSPRRVCCSVASLTNWYRNVTKYDLQKTDTESPCKKRTFSSRHWETPPVIIIFKDMESFTTKVLQDFIIMSSHCIREFPLVLIFGIATSPMVIHKLLPHSVSSSLCIELFQCHSSKEHLTKVIDKLLLTSQFPFKISEKVLQVLINIFLYHDFSVHNFVKGFQLSLLEHFYSHPLSVLCCELQESEKRVKLLSHSQFENIRRLPSFRRFVESQVAEKQAALLTDDECLKETTQTLLKDLCSYHENYFPILRCLHAFTSSLPKYPLGKQIRELYCACLEKRVWERDEYESAIQLVRMLAKDELVAILEKCVEILISSSAKCLRKPLEKLEEYVDLLRNLEEASDDQKKSISSLEELQKKTDLYHLQKTLLEMKESRRTKKLTKFEMLRFEIVEFIDGLVRNYLAPAEMQTLHEVMYFSAANTLREHLNATPRAALHTALNNPYFYLKVGNKSETIGLWPHL
;
A
#
# COMPACT_ATOMS: atom_id res chain seq x y z
N MET A 1 4.41 -26.22 -39.38
CA MET A 1 5.83 -25.82 -39.26
C MET A 1 6.31 -24.93 -40.44
N SER A 2 5.48 -24.06 -41.02
CA SER A 2 5.93 -23.12 -42.07
C SER A 2 6.53 -21.81 -41.53
N THR A 3 6.55 -21.63 -40.21
CA THR A 3 6.94 -20.39 -39.52
C THR A 3 8.33 -20.45 -38.86
N CYS A 4 9.04 -21.57 -38.94
CA CYS A 4 10.41 -21.71 -38.43
C CYS A 4 11.37 -21.85 -39.62
N SER A 5 12.37 -20.97 -39.73
CA SER A 5 13.43 -21.05 -40.75
C SER A 5 14.80 -21.21 -40.09
N VAL A 6 15.68 -21.96 -40.76
CA VAL A 6 17.06 -22.24 -40.34
C VAL A 6 17.96 -21.00 -40.46
N SER A 7 17.60 -20.02 -41.31
CA SER A 7 18.48 -18.89 -41.67
C SER A 7 18.07 -17.53 -41.10
N LYS A 8 16.88 -17.40 -40.51
CA LYS A 8 16.33 -16.13 -40.02
C LYS A 8 15.85 -16.28 -38.58
N GLY A 9 16.20 -15.32 -37.72
CA GLY A 9 15.81 -15.29 -36.31
C GLY A 9 14.54 -14.49 -35.98
N CYS A 10 14.06 -13.64 -36.90
CA CYS A 10 12.89 -12.80 -36.68
C CYS A 10 11.91 -12.92 -37.85
N PHE A 11 10.62 -13.16 -37.54
CA PHE A 11 9.53 -13.20 -38.51
C PHE A 11 8.47 -12.19 -38.11
N VAL A 12 8.17 -11.24 -39.00
CA VAL A 12 7.18 -10.19 -38.75
C VAL A 12 5.90 -10.56 -39.50
N PHE A 13 4.84 -10.85 -38.76
CA PHE A 13 3.51 -11.13 -39.31
C PHE A 13 2.62 -9.89 -39.19
N LYS A 14 2.61 -9.04 -40.23
CA LYS A 14 1.68 -7.90 -40.31
C LYS A 14 0.39 -8.36 -41.00
N PRO A 15 -0.80 -8.29 -40.35
CA PRO A 15 -2.06 -8.63 -41.02
C PRO A 15 -2.35 -7.59 -42.12
N ASN A 16 -2.76 -8.05 -43.31
CA ASN A 16 -3.15 -7.15 -44.41
C ASN A 16 -4.23 -6.18 -43.94
N SER A 17 -4.04 -4.89 -44.22
CA SER A 17 -4.84 -3.74 -43.75
C SER A 17 -6.36 -3.92 -43.87
N ASN A 18 -6.83 -4.70 -44.84
CA ASN A 18 -8.26 -4.90 -45.13
C ASN A 18 -8.96 -5.95 -44.24
N LYS A 19 -8.27 -6.62 -43.30
CA LYS A 19 -8.86 -7.64 -42.40
C LYS A 19 -8.65 -7.36 -40.90
N ARG A 20 -8.52 -6.10 -40.49
CA ARG A 20 -8.44 -5.73 -39.06
C ARG A 20 -9.83 -5.84 -38.41
N LYS A 21 -10.19 -7.01 -37.89
CA LYS A 21 -11.19 -7.08 -36.82
C LYS A 21 -10.54 -6.50 -35.56
N ARG A 22 -11.00 -5.34 -35.08
CA ARG A 22 -10.67 -4.86 -33.72
C ARG A 22 -11.38 -5.80 -32.75
N SER A 23 -10.70 -6.87 -32.33
CA SER A 23 -11.19 -7.67 -31.21
C SER A 23 -11.26 -6.78 -29.98
N SER A 24 -12.44 -6.64 -29.40
CA SER A 24 -12.63 -5.90 -28.16
C SER A 24 -12.03 -6.69 -26.99
N ALA A 25 -11.64 -6.03 -25.90
CA ALA A 25 -11.21 -6.72 -24.68
C ALA A 25 -12.33 -7.61 -24.10
N ALA A 26 -13.59 -7.21 -24.30
CA ALA A 26 -14.77 -7.97 -23.92
C ALA A 26 -14.86 -9.31 -24.69
N ASP A 27 -14.45 -9.34 -25.97
CA ASP A 27 -14.44 -10.57 -26.79
C ASP A 27 -13.44 -11.61 -26.27
N TYR A 28 -12.40 -11.21 -25.53
CA TYR A 28 -11.46 -12.14 -24.90
C TYR A 28 -11.96 -12.61 -23.53
N PHE A 29 -12.66 -11.74 -22.81
CA PHE A 29 -13.25 -12.06 -21.52
C PHE A 29 -14.43 -13.04 -21.65
N SER A 30 -15.19 -12.96 -22.75
CA SER A 30 -16.32 -13.84 -23.05
C SER A 30 -15.94 -15.19 -23.66
N LYS A 31 -14.69 -15.36 -24.12
CA LYS A 31 -14.21 -16.65 -24.66
C LYS A 31 -14.16 -17.71 -23.56
N GLY A 32 -15.21 -18.53 -23.49
CA GLY A 32 -15.33 -19.66 -22.57
C GLY A 32 -16.53 -19.62 -21.62
N ASN A 33 -17.31 -18.52 -21.62
CA ASN A 33 -18.52 -18.38 -20.81
C ASN A 33 -19.77 -18.37 -21.71
N ASP A 34 -20.77 -19.19 -21.39
CA ASP A 34 -22.02 -19.31 -22.18
C ASP A 34 -22.94 -18.07 -22.08
N ASP A 35 -22.66 -17.15 -21.14
CA ASP A 35 -23.44 -15.92 -20.89
C ASP A 35 -22.72 -14.65 -21.36
N LEU A 36 -22.98 -14.22 -22.60
CA LEU A 36 -22.34 -13.05 -23.24
C LEU A 36 -22.65 -11.73 -22.52
N ASP A 37 -23.92 -11.41 -22.28
CA ASP A 37 -24.35 -10.12 -21.70
C ASP A 37 -23.82 -9.91 -20.27
N ASN A 38 -23.73 -10.99 -19.49
CA ASN A 38 -23.21 -10.95 -18.13
C ASN A 38 -21.69 -10.85 -18.08
N SER A 39 -20.99 -11.27 -19.13
CA SER A 39 -19.55 -11.20 -19.23
C SER A 39 -19.08 -9.75 -19.40
N GLU A 40 -19.81 -8.96 -20.19
CA GLU A 40 -19.55 -7.53 -20.37
C GLU A 40 -19.79 -6.75 -19.08
N LEU A 41 -20.93 -6.97 -18.43
CA LEU A 41 -21.26 -6.33 -17.14
C LEU A 41 -20.21 -6.63 -16.05
N ARG A 42 -19.66 -7.84 -16.01
CA ARG A 42 -18.57 -8.22 -15.08
C ARG A 42 -17.29 -7.44 -15.37
N LEU A 43 -16.92 -7.35 -16.65
CA LEU A 43 -15.73 -6.61 -17.05
C LEU A 43 -15.87 -5.13 -16.69
N ASP A 44 -17.04 -4.53 -16.95
CA ASP A 44 -17.31 -3.14 -16.62
C ASP A 44 -17.22 -2.88 -15.11
N THR A 45 -17.77 -3.77 -14.27
CA THR A 45 -17.59 -3.67 -12.82
C THR A 45 -16.15 -3.80 -12.38
N CYS A 46 -15.41 -4.75 -12.96
CA CYS A 46 -14.00 -4.93 -12.63
C CYS A 46 -13.18 -3.69 -12.98
N LEU A 47 -13.45 -3.09 -14.14
CA LEU A 47 -12.77 -1.88 -14.60
C LEU A 47 -13.13 -0.66 -13.74
N LEU A 48 -14.39 -0.53 -13.32
CA LEU A 48 -14.83 0.56 -12.44
C LEU A 48 -14.18 0.47 -11.06
N LEU A 49 -14.23 -0.70 -10.43
CA LEU A 49 -13.57 -0.93 -9.14
C LEU A 49 -12.06 -0.72 -9.23
N TRP A 50 -11.43 -1.23 -10.29
CA TRP A 50 -9.99 -1.03 -10.50
C TRP A 50 -9.60 0.44 -10.65
N LYS A 51 -10.40 1.23 -11.38
CA LYS A 51 -10.17 2.68 -11.51
C LYS A 51 -10.25 3.39 -10.15
N GLN A 52 -11.24 3.04 -9.32
CA GLN A 52 -11.37 3.59 -7.97
C GLN A 52 -10.18 3.22 -7.08
N ILE A 53 -9.81 1.94 -7.04
CA ILE A 53 -8.67 1.43 -6.27
C ILE A 53 -7.35 2.09 -6.70
N LYS A 54 -7.14 2.23 -8.02
CA LYS A 54 -5.96 2.88 -8.56
C LYS A 54 -5.92 4.36 -8.15
N TYR A 55 -7.04 5.06 -8.29
CA TYR A 55 -7.16 6.46 -7.90
C TYR A 55 -6.87 6.67 -6.41
N GLU A 56 -7.47 5.86 -5.53
CA GLU A 56 -7.19 5.94 -4.09
C GLU A 56 -5.73 5.62 -3.76
N THR A 57 -5.13 4.64 -4.43
CA THR A 57 -3.72 4.30 -4.22
C THR A 57 -2.79 5.45 -4.62
N GLU A 58 -3.06 6.10 -5.77
CA GLU A 58 -2.30 7.26 -6.25
C GLU A 58 -2.47 8.46 -5.29
N GLN A 59 -3.71 8.74 -4.85
CA GLN A 59 -3.97 9.78 -3.85
C GLN A 59 -3.24 9.52 -2.52
N LEU A 60 -3.25 8.28 -2.03
CA LEU A 60 -2.53 7.92 -0.81
C LEU A 60 -1.02 8.07 -0.96
N GLN A 61 -0.48 7.73 -2.13
CA GLN A 61 0.92 7.94 -2.43
C GLN A 61 1.28 9.43 -2.46
N GLU A 62 0.44 10.27 -3.06
CA GLU A 62 0.61 11.73 -3.03
C GLU A 62 0.54 12.26 -1.60
N ASP A 63 -0.47 11.89 -0.83
CA ASP A 63 -0.65 12.31 0.57
C ASP A 63 0.56 11.98 1.44
N LEU A 64 1.13 10.78 1.25
CA LEU A 64 2.32 10.37 2.00
C LEU A 64 3.56 11.14 1.57
N ASN A 65 3.65 11.52 0.30
CA ASN A 65 4.81 12.23 -0.22
C ASN A 65 4.71 13.76 -0.05
N LYS A 66 3.52 14.33 0.21
CA LYS A 66 3.31 15.78 0.43
C LYS A 66 4.28 16.36 1.46
N ASN A 67 4.39 15.75 2.64
CA ASN A 67 5.31 16.23 3.68
C ASN A 67 6.77 16.27 3.21
N LEU A 68 7.19 15.31 2.39
CA LEU A 68 8.54 15.27 1.85
C LEU A 68 8.74 16.29 0.75
N PHE A 69 7.75 16.43 -0.13
CA PHE A 69 7.75 17.43 -1.20
C PHE A 69 7.76 18.85 -0.63
N ASP A 70 6.97 19.14 0.40
CA ASP A 70 6.95 20.45 1.07
C ASP A 70 8.30 20.78 1.71
N ASN A 71 8.93 19.79 2.36
CA ASN A 71 10.26 19.95 2.94
C ASN A 71 11.33 20.16 1.85
N LEU A 72 11.26 19.43 0.74
CA LEU A 72 12.14 19.61 -0.42
C LEU A 72 11.94 20.99 -1.07
N ILE A 73 10.70 21.44 -1.24
CA ILE A 73 10.39 22.77 -1.78
C ILE A 73 10.92 23.85 -0.84
N ARG A 74 10.75 23.70 0.48
CA ARG A 74 11.31 24.63 1.47
C ARG A 74 12.84 24.70 1.35
N PHE A 75 13.51 23.55 1.24
CA PHE A 75 14.95 23.47 1.02
C PHE A 75 15.39 24.15 -0.29
N LEU A 76 14.67 23.90 -1.39
CA LEU A 76 14.96 24.52 -2.69
C LEU A 76 14.81 26.05 -2.63
N ARG A 77 13.78 26.55 -1.94
CA ARG A 77 13.56 27.99 -1.73
C ARG A 77 14.70 28.59 -0.89
N GLN A 78 15.12 27.91 0.18
CA GLN A 78 16.22 28.37 1.02
C GLN A 78 17.56 28.38 0.28
N SER A 79 17.83 27.33 -0.50
CA SER A 79 19.03 27.22 -1.34
C SER A 79 19.10 28.33 -2.40
N HIS A 80 17.95 28.72 -2.97
CA HIS A 80 17.89 29.82 -3.95
C HIS A 80 18.06 31.21 -3.34
N LEU A 81 17.50 31.44 -2.14
CA LEU A 81 17.73 32.70 -1.41
C LEU A 81 19.21 32.93 -1.12
N ASN A 82 19.93 31.88 -0.75
CA ASN A 82 21.39 31.91 -0.57
C ASN A 82 22.13 32.24 -1.88
N PHE A 83 21.58 31.88 -3.05
CA PHE A 83 22.13 32.25 -4.35
C PHE A 83 21.85 33.72 -4.73
N LYS A 84 20.68 34.25 -4.31
CA LYS A 84 20.27 35.65 -4.54
C LYS A 84 20.97 36.65 -3.64
N GLU A 85 21.27 36.31 -2.38
CA GLU A 85 21.99 37.19 -1.45
C GLU A 85 23.48 37.32 -1.82
N LYS A 86 23.78 38.16 -2.80
CA LYS A 86 25.12 38.71 -3.03
C LYS A 86 25.52 39.65 -1.88
N LYS A 87 26.00 39.12 -0.75
CA LYS A 87 26.67 39.93 0.28
C LYS A 87 28.12 39.49 0.52
N THR A 88 29.02 40.45 0.23
CA THR A 88 30.47 40.56 0.52
C THR A 88 31.41 39.43 0.06
N GLU A 89 32.36 39.83 -0.80
CA GLU A 89 33.15 39.02 -1.74
C GLU A 89 34.05 37.90 -1.18
N TRP A 90 34.32 37.82 0.13
CA TRP A 90 35.32 36.88 0.67
C TRP A 90 34.73 35.56 1.19
N ALA A 91 33.60 35.59 1.90
CA ALA A 91 32.91 34.37 2.35
C ALA A 91 32.17 33.66 1.20
N CYS A 92 31.76 34.42 0.17
CA CYS A 92 31.10 33.90 -1.01
C CYS A 92 32.01 33.04 -1.88
N ARG A 93 33.32 33.26 -1.99
CA ARG A 93 34.15 32.47 -2.93
C ARG A 93 34.29 30.99 -2.55
N MET A 94 34.29 30.68 -1.25
CA MET A 94 34.27 29.28 -0.77
C MET A 94 32.86 28.70 -0.75
N LYS A 95 31.85 29.46 -0.28
CA LYS A 95 30.45 28.99 -0.25
C LYS A 95 29.74 28.95 -1.62
N SER A 96 30.24 29.66 -2.64
CA SER A 96 29.65 29.71 -4.01
C SER A 96 30.12 28.59 -4.94
N SER A 97 31.04 27.73 -4.49
CA SER A 97 31.46 26.54 -5.26
C SER A 97 30.71 25.27 -4.81
N GLU A 98 29.92 25.36 -3.74
CA GLU A 98 29.16 24.23 -3.21
C GLU A 98 27.82 24.11 -3.95
N ILE A 99 27.55 22.93 -4.50
CA ILE A 99 26.27 22.62 -5.14
C ILE A 99 25.29 22.23 -4.04
N PRO A 100 24.12 22.88 -3.91
CA PRO A 100 23.07 22.41 -3.02
C PRO A 100 22.57 21.05 -3.54
N THR A 101 22.57 20.05 -2.66
CA THR A 101 22.20 18.68 -3.00
C THR A 101 21.24 18.12 -1.97
N ALA A 102 20.11 17.59 -2.44
CA ALA A 102 19.17 16.87 -1.61
C ALA A 102 19.40 15.36 -1.77
N ALA A 103 19.80 14.68 -0.69
CA ALA A 103 19.92 13.23 -0.65
C ALA A 103 18.60 12.62 -0.17
N VAL A 104 17.82 12.05 -1.10
CA VAL A 104 16.53 11.41 -0.81
C VAL A 104 16.74 9.91 -0.63
N VAL A 105 16.57 9.43 0.60
CA VAL A 105 16.61 8.01 0.94
C VAL A 105 15.25 7.41 0.65
N LEU A 106 15.12 6.76 -0.50
CA LEU A 106 13.86 6.23 -1.02
C LEU A 106 13.60 4.77 -0.59
N GLY A 107 14.65 4.00 -0.26
CA GLY A 107 14.55 2.59 0.14
C GLY A 107 14.83 1.60 -1.00
N VAL A 108 14.75 0.30 -0.69
CA VAL A 108 15.12 -0.80 -1.61
C VAL A 108 14.10 -1.07 -2.73
N ASN A 109 12.95 -0.40 -2.74
CA ASN A 109 11.84 -0.59 -3.68
C ASN A 109 12.01 0.22 -4.98
N VAL A 110 12.99 -0.16 -5.81
CA VAL A 110 13.38 0.55 -7.04
C VAL A 110 12.22 0.84 -8.01
N THR A 111 11.23 -0.05 -8.10
CA THR A 111 10.07 0.13 -9.00
C THR A 111 9.16 1.28 -8.58
N ASP A 112 9.06 1.55 -7.28
CA ASP A 112 8.14 2.56 -6.75
C ASP A 112 8.76 3.97 -6.89
N HIS A 113 10.10 4.05 -6.93
CA HIS A 113 10.86 5.29 -7.11
C HIS A 113 10.52 6.00 -8.43
N GLU A 114 10.16 5.25 -9.47
CA GLU A 114 9.81 5.88 -10.74
C GLU A 114 8.52 6.70 -10.62
N LEU A 115 7.53 6.20 -9.88
CA LEU A 115 6.28 6.92 -9.63
C LEU A 115 6.51 8.13 -8.73
N THR A 116 7.23 7.96 -7.61
CA THR A 116 7.50 9.07 -6.68
C THR A 116 8.32 10.18 -7.33
N ILE A 117 9.29 9.84 -8.18
CA ILE A 117 10.11 10.83 -8.91
C ILE A 117 9.29 11.49 -10.02
N LYS A 118 8.37 10.78 -10.70
CA LYS A 118 7.45 11.41 -11.65
C LYS A 118 6.54 12.43 -10.97
N SER A 119 5.94 12.07 -9.83
CA SER A 119 5.14 13.00 -9.03
C SER A 119 5.97 14.19 -8.53
N LEU A 120 7.20 13.94 -8.05
CA LEU A 120 8.13 15.00 -7.64
C LEU A 120 8.44 15.96 -8.80
N SER A 121 8.72 15.44 -9.99
CA SER A 121 8.98 16.27 -11.16
C SER A 121 7.79 17.16 -11.52
N GLY A 122 6.55 16.63 -11.45
CA GLY A 122 5.34 17.41 -11.67
C GLY A 122 5.19 18.55 -10.66
N VAL A 123 5.29 18.22 -9.36
CA VAL A 123 5.19 19.22 -8.28
C VAL A 123 6.27 20.30 -8.39
N LEU A 124 7.51 19.93 -8.74
CA LEU A 124 8.61 20.88 -8.91
C LEU A 124 8.43 21.80 -10.13
N GLN A 125 7.83 21.27 -11.21
CA GLN A 125 7.50 22.05 -12.41
C GLN A 125 6.42 23.11 -12.12
N ASP A 126 5.45 22.78 -11.27
CA ASP A 126 4.35 23.68 -10.90
C ASP A 126 4.79 24.76 -9.90
N ASP A 127 5.56 24.40 -8.86
CA ASP A 127 5.83 25.30 -7.73
C ASP A 127 7.15 26.07 -7.80
N VAL A 128 8.19 25.49 -8.42
CA VAL A 128 9.57 25.99 -8.30
C VAL A 128 10.10 26.44 -9.66
N THR A 129 10.25 25.50 -10.61
CA THR A 129 10.88 25.81 -11.90
C THR A 129 10.45 24.90 -13.04
N PRO A 130 10.33 25.44 -14.27
CA PRO A 130 10.02 24.64 -15.45
C PRO A 130 11.19 23.73 -15.88
N PHE A 131 12.39 23.90 -15.34
CA PHE A 131 13.61 23.16 -15.73
C PHE A 131 13.91 22.03 -14.76
N VAL A 132 13.19 20.91 -14.89
CA VAL A 132 13.44 19.68 -14.14
C VAL A 132 13.91 18.57 -15.09
N VAL A 133 15.03 17.94 -14.76
CA VAL A 133 15.70 16.90 -15.56
C VAL A 133 15.76 15.63 -14.73
N SER A 134 15.38 14.49 -15.30
CA SER A 134 15.45 13.20 -14.59
C SER A 134 16.35 12.20 -15.33
N LEU A 135 17.42 11.76 -14.66
CA LEU A 135 18.49 10.94 -15.24
C LEU A 135 18.44 9.51 -14.69
N LYS A 136 18.42 8.54 -15.61
CA LYS A 136 18.55 7.10 -15.32
C LYS A 136 20.00 6.65 -15.58
N SER A 137 20.54 5.76 -14.73
CA SER A 137 21.92 5.25 -14.89
C SER A 137 22.11 4.50 -16.22
N LYS A 138 21.11 3.68 -16.63
CA LYS A 138 21.15 2.89 -17.87
C LYS A 138 21.37 3.73 -19.13
N GLU A 139 21.01 5.01 -19.09
CA GLU A 139 21.12 5.93 -20.23
C GLU A 139 22.43 6.73 -20.23
N CYS A 140 23.25 6.61 -19.18
CA CYS A 140 24.42 7.44 -18.93
C CYS A 140 25.71 6.64 -18.66
N PRO A 141 26.19 5.81 -19.62
CA PRO A 141 27.48 5.12 -19.49
C PRO A 141 28.70 6.07 -19.57
N GLY A 142 28.55 7.28 -20.09
CA GLY A 142 29.65 8.25 -20.23
C GLY A 142 29.18 9.70 -20.11
N ILE A 143 30.10 10.60 -19.72
CA ILE A 143 29.81 12.02 -19.47
C ILE A 143 29.20 12.75 -20.67
N LYS A 144 29.62 12.40 -21.89
CA LYS A 144 29.06 12.97 -23.12
C LYS A 144 27.57 12.65 -23.28
N GLN A 145 27.18 11.41 -22.97
CA GLN A 145 25.79 10.97 -23.09
C GLN A 145 24.93 11.61 -21.99
N LEU A 146 25.48 11.74 -20.78
CA LEU A 146 24.83 12.44 -19.66
C LEU A 146 24.56 13.91 -20.02
N LEU A 147 25.58 14.65 -20.47
CA LEU A 147 25.41 16.05 -20.87
C LEU A 147 24.45 16.20 -22.06
N GLN A 148 24.51 15.27 -23.03
CA GLN A 148 23.58 15.26 -24.15
C GLN A 148 22.13 15.05 -23.69
N LYS A 149 21.90 14.16 -22.74
CA LYS A 149 20.56 13.88 -22.19
C LYS A 149 20.03 15.03 -21.35
N VAL A 150 20.87 15.62 -20.49
CA VAL A 150 20.51 16.85 -19.75
C VAL A 150 20.07 17.94 -20.71
N MET A 151 20.81 18.16 -21.80
CA MET A 151 20.44 19.18 -22.79
C MET A 151 19.16 18.82 -23.55
N ILE A 152 18.95 17.56 -23.95
CA ILE A 152 17.70 17.14 -24.63
C ILE A 152 16.47 17.37 -23.74
N GLN A 153 16.56 17.00 -22.46
CA GLN A 153 15.47 17.16 -21.50
C GLN A 153 15.21 18.65 -21.19
N LEU A 154 16.27 19.47 -21.04
CA LEU A 154 16.11 20.92 -20.83
C LEU A 154 15.55 21.68 -22.04
N MET A 155 15.85 21.21 -23.25
CA MET A 155 15.30 21.76 -24.49
C MET A 155 13.84 21.33 -24.73
N GLY A 156 13.24 20.54 -23.83
CA GLY A 156 11.86 20.07 -23.94
C GLY A 156 11.62 19.08 -25.09
N CYS A 157 12.67 18.42 -25.59
CA CYS A 157 12.53 17.29 -26.51
C CYS A 157 12.42 15.98 -25.72
N ASP A 158 11.41 15.87 -24.86
CA ASP A 158 11.01 14.54 -24.39
C ASP A 158 10.33 13.82 -25.56
N VAL A 159 11.06 12.86 -26.12
CA VAL A 159 10.39 11.77 -26.83
C VAL A 159 9.79 10.91 -25.72
N ASP A 160 8.52 11.15 -25.38
CA ASP A 160 7.74 10.22 -24.59
C ASP A 160 7.81 8.84 -25.24
N VAL A 161 8.49 7.91 -24.57
CA VAL A 161 8.69 6.53 -25.05
C VAL A 161 7.42 5.68 -24.93
N ASP A 162 6.29 6.24 -24.46
CA ASP A 162 5.05 5.47 -24.24
C ASP A 162 3.88 5.84 -25.16
N SER A 163 4.14 6.47 -26.32
CA SER A 163 3.15 6.47 -27.43
C SER A 163 3.53 5.39 -28.44
N SER A 164 3.10 4.16 -28.15
CA SER A 164 3.04 3.09 -29.13
C SER A 164 1.96 3.40 -30.17
N ASP A 165 2.29 4.22 -31.16
CA ASP A 165 1.62 4.23 -32.45
C ASP A 165 2.70 4.30 -33.54
N GLU A 166 2.87 3.17 -34.24
CA GLU A 166 3.64 3.11 -35.49
C GLU A 166 2.94 3.97 -36.54
N GLU A 167 3.38 5.22 -36.70
CA GLU A 167 3.29 5.91 -37.97
C GLU A 167 4.67 6.46 -38.36
N GLU A 168 5.18 5.91 -39.46
CA GLU A 168 6.38 6.33 -40.18
C GLU A 168 6.32 7.82 -40.53
N TYR A 169 7.04 8.62 -39.76
CA TYR A 169 7.60 9.88 -40.23
C TYR A 169 9.09 9.90 -39.85
N PRO A 170 9.99 10.39 -40.72
CA PRO A 170 11.40 10.51 -40.39
C PRO A 170 11.57 11.68 -39.43
N LYS A 171 11.30 11.47 -38.14
CA LYS A 171 11.64 12.44 -37.10
C LYS A 171 13.15 12.43 -36.97
N THR A 172 13.78 13.46 -37.52
CA THR A 172 15.19 13.79 -37.29
C THR A 172 15.48 13.71 -35.80
N SER A 173 16.22 12.67 -35.38
CA SER A 173 16.93 12.70 -34.11
C SER A 173 17.67 14.04 -34.03
N PRO A 174 17.62 14.79 -32.92
CA PRO A 174 18.50 15.95 -32.79
C PRO A 174 19.92 15.42 -33.00
N ARG A 175 20.54 15.88 -34.10
CA ARG A 175 21.91 15.52 -34.50
C ARG A 175 22.76 15.53 -33.24
N ARG A 176 23.70 14.59 -33.10
CA ARG A 176 24.68 14.52 -32.00
C ARG A 176 25.33 15.90 -31.78
N VAL A 177 24.68 16.77 -31.00
CA VAL A 177 25.20 18.08 -30.67
C VAL A 177 26.36 17.79 -29.73
N CYS A 178 27.53 18.36 -30.02
CA CYS A 178 28.61 18.36 -29.04
C CYS A 178 28.16 19.23 -27.88
N CYS A 179 27.50 18.62 -26.90
CA CYS A 179 27.04 19.26 -25.69
C CYS A 179 28.25 19.52 -24.81
N SER A 180 28.85 20.71 -24.97
CA SER A 180 29.82 21.23 -24.02
C SER A 180 29.10 21.98 -22.90
N VAL A 181 29.71 22.08 -21.73
CA VAL A 181 29.13 22.84 -20.60
C VAL A 181 28.96 24.33 -20.97
N ALA A 182 29.81 24.88 -21.84
CA ALA A 182 29.64 26.23 -22.39
C ALA A 182 28.38 26.39 -23.24
N SER A 183 27.97 25.34 -23.97
CA SER A 183 26.73 25.34 -24.75
C SER A 183 25.49 25.37 -23.83
N LEU A 184 25.55 24.67 -22.70
CA LEU A 184 24.49 24.68 -21.68
C LEU A 184 24.37 26.06 -21.04
N THR A 185 25.49 26.67 -20.65
CA THR A 185 25.50 28.02 -20.07
C THR A 185 24.99 29.07 -21.05
N ASN A 186 25.40 28.99 -22.33
CA ASN A 186 24.92 29.90 -23.36
C ASN A 186 23.42 29.73 -23.61
N TRP A 187 22.92 28.48 -23.62
CA TRP A 187 21.48 28.23 -23.72
C TRP A 187 20.72 28.83 -22.53
N TYR A 188 21.18 28.57 -21.30
CA TYR A 188 20.54 29.10 -20.10
C TYR A 188 20.51 30.64 -20.09
N ARG A 189 21.64 31.27 -20.46
CA ARG A 189 21.74 32.73 -20.63
C ARG A 189 20.77 33.26 -21.69
N ASN A 190 20.54 32.52 -22.77
CA ASN A 190 19.61 32.92 -23.82
C ASN A 190 18.16 32.81 -23.36
N VAL A 191 17.79 31.74 -22.65
CA VAL A 191 16.43 31.52 -22.14
C VAL A 191 16.07 32.53 -21.05
N THR A 192 16.97 32.75 -20.09
CA THR A 192 16.78 33.78 -19.05
C THR A 192 16.68 35.19 -19.63
N LYS A 193 17.48 35.54 -20.65
CA LYS A 193 17.34 36.81 -21.37
C LYS A 193 16.02 36.95 -22.15
N TYR A 194 15.52 35.85 -22.71
CA TYR A 194 14.27 35.84 -23.49
C TYR A 194 13.04 36.08 -22.60
N ASP A 195 13.03 35.52 -21.38
CA ASP A 195 11.96 35.75 -20.40
C ASP A 195 11.99 37.18 -19.81
N LEU A 196 13.17 37.77 -19.65
CA LEU A 196 13.35 39.17 -19.23
C LEU A 196 12.93 40.20 -20.31
N GLN A 197 12.90 39.84 -21.59
CA GLN A 197 12.47 40.76 -22.67
C GLN A 197 10.95 40.78 -22.90
N LYS A 198 10.21 39.73 -22.51
CA LYS A 198 8.75 39.69 -22.60
C LYS A 198 8.04 40.60 -21.58
N THR A 199 8.73 41.09 -20.56
CA THR A 199 8.11 41.96 -19.54
C THR A 199 7.98 43.42 -19.98
N ASP A 200 8.70 43.86 -21.02
CA ASP A 200 8.75 45.27 -21.43
C ASP A 200 8.06 45.58 -22.76
N THR A 201 7.49 44.59 -23.46
CA THR A 201 6.84 44.83 -24.76
C THR A 201 5.74 43.79 -25.04
N GLU A 202 4.49 44.07 -24.64
CA GLU A 202 3.22 43.77 -25.35
C GLU A 202 1.98 43.69 -24.43
N SER A 203 0.84 44.07 -25.01
CA SER A 203 -0.48 44.34 -24.42
C SER A 203 -1.28 43.09 -23.98
N PRO A 204 -2.37 43.22 -23.19
CA PRO A 204 -2.98 42.10 -22.48
C PRO A 204 -4.04 41.39 -23.34
N CYS A 205 -3.73 40.24 -23.94
CA CYS A 205 -4.77 39.30 -24.39
C CYS A 205 -4.30 37.84 -24.46
N LYS A 206 -5.09 36.97 -23.80
CA LYS A 206 -5.01 35.50 -23.68
C LYS A 206 -3.87 34.92 -22.82
N LYS A 207 -4.02 35.14 -21.51
CA LYS A 207 -3.33 34.44 -20.44
C LYS A 207 -3.57 32.92 -20.53
N ARG A 208 -2.52 32.13 -20.76
CA ARG A 208 -2.37 30.84 -20.06
C ARG A 208 -1.82 31.18 -18.69
N THR A 209 -2.59 30.89 -17.66
CA THR A 209 -2.36 31.29 -16.27
C THR A 209 -1.14 30.57 -15.69
N PHE A 210 0.06 31.13 -15.89
CA PHE A 210 1.22 30.84 -15.05
C PHE A 210 1.23 31.85 -13.90
N SER A 211 0.73 31.43 -12.74
CA SER A 211 0.81 32.20 -11.50
C SER A 211 2.03 31.77 -10.69
N SER A 212 3.23 32.20 -11.10
CA SER A 212 4.40 32.24 -10.20
C SER A 212 5.40 33.32 -10.64
N ARG A 213 4.98 34.59 -10.50
CA ARG A 213 5.87 35.75 -10.60
C ARG A 213 6.75 35.84 -9.34
N HIS A 214 7.83 35.07 -9.23
CA HIS A 214 8.83 35.24 -8.14
C HIS A 214 10.31 34.93 -8.50
N TRP A 215 10.62 34.46 -9.70
CA TRP A 215 11.95 33.89 -10.01
C TRP A 215 12.66 34.62 -11.18
N GLU A 216 13.62 35.51 -10.89
CA GLU A 216 14.45 36.21 -11.89
C GLU A 216 15.51 35.30 -12.56
N THR A 217 15.89 34.21 -11.90
CA THR A 217 16.74 33.13 -12.46
C THR A 217 16.23 31.79 -11.92
N PRO A 218 15.47 31.01 -12.71
CA PRO A 218 14.96 29.72 -12.25
C PRO A 218 16.13 28.73 -12.08
N PRO A 219 16.29 28.07 -10.91
CA PRO A 219 17.25 26.98 -10.77
C PRO A 219 16.97 25.82 -11.73
N VAL A 220 18.02 25.14 -12.19
CA VAL A 220 17.87 23.88 -12.90
C VAL A 220 18.05 22.73 -11.93
N ILE A 221 17.03 21.88 -11.85
CA ILE A 221 17.01 20.74 -10.94
C ILE A 221 17.34 19.48 -11.73
N ILE A 222 18.41 18.79 -11.33
CA ILE A 222 18.79 17.50 -11.91
C ILE A 222 18.56 16.40 -10.88
N ILE A 223 17.64 15.49 -11.20
CA ILE A 223 17.28 14.34 -10.37
C ILE A 223 18.00 13.09 -10.90
N PHE A 224 18.89 12.54 -10.08
CA PHE A 224 19.50 11.23 -10.32
C PHE A 224 18.63 10.16 -9.67
N LYS A 225 17.96 9.32 -10.47
CA LYS A 225 17.02 8.31 -9.95
C LYS A 225 17.74 7.23 -9.14
N ASP A 226 18.84 6.70 -9.67
CA ASP A 226 19.58 5.57 -9.09
C ASP A 226 21.07 5.89 -8.94
N MET A 227 21.45 6.68 -7.93
CA MET A 227 22.85 7.08 -7.74
C MET A 227 23.80 5.90 -7.58
N GLU A 228 23.35 4.81 -6.97
CA GLU A 228 24.17 3.61 -6.70
C GLU A 228 24.60 2.88 -7.97
N SER A 229 23.81 2.99 -9.04
CA SER A 229 24.07 2.31 -10.30
C SER A 229 24.96 3.11 -11.25
N PHE A 230 25.30 4.37 -10.94
CA PHE A 230 26.13 5.19 -11.83
C PHE A 230 27.62 4.80 -11.75
N THR A 231 28.31 4.97 -12.87
CA THR A 231 29.77 4.84 -12.90
C THR A 231 30.40 5.99 -12.11
N THR A 232 31.23 5.68 -11.12
CA THR A 232 31.84 6.66 -10.20
C THR A 232 32.58 7.78 -10.94
N LYS A 233 33.34 7.45 -11.99
CA LYS A 233 34.05 8.44 -12.82
C LYS A 233 33.12 9.47 -13.46
N VAL A 234 32.02 9.01 -14.05
CA VAL A 234 31.05 9.89 -14.73
C VAL A 234 30.41 10.87 -13.75
N LEU A 235 30.07 10.36 -12.55
CA LEU A 235 29.47 11.19 -11.50
C LEU A 235 30.47 12.21 -10.94
N GLN A 236 31.70 11.79 -10.66
CA GLN A 236 32.77 12.67 -10.15
C GLN A 236 33.10 13.77 -11.15
N ASP A 237 33.35 13.41 -12.41
CA ASP A 237 33.65 14.36 -13.48
C ASP A 237 32.48 15.34 -13.68
N PHE A 238 31.24 14.86 -13.64
CA PHE A 238 30.06 15.72 -13.75
C PHE A 238 29.96 16.72 -12.61
N ILE A 239 30.14 16.29 -11.35
CA ILE A 239 30.06 17.18 -10.19
C ILE A 239 31.16 18.24 -10.24
N ILE A 240 32.40 17.88 -10.58
CA ILE A 240 33.51 18.83 -10.71
C ILE A 240 33.21 19.86 -11.82
N MET A 241 32.75 19.39 -12.98
CA MET A 241 32.34 20.26 -14.09
C MET A 241 31.19 21.20 -13.70
N SER A 242 30.20 20.68 -12.98
CA SER A 242 29.07 21.46 -12.47
C SER A 242 29.50 22.49 -11.44
N SER A 243 30.45 22.16 -10.55
CA SER A 243 30.96 23.06 -9.51
C SER A 243 31.62 24.31 -10.11
N HIS A 244 32.36 24.14 -11.20
CA HIS A 244 32.94 25.28 -11.93
C HIS A 244 31.90 26.18 -12.60
N CYS A 245 30.71 25.66 -12.90
CA CYS A 245 29.67 26.36 -13.66
C CYS A 245 28.53 26.96 -12.81
N ILE A 246 28.55 26.78 -11.49
CA ILE A 246 27.50 27.27 -10.56
C ILE A 246 27.23 28.77 -10.73
N ARG A 247 28.28 29.58 -10.95
CA ARG A 247 28.16 31.05 -11.02
C ARG A 247 27.30 31.54 -12.18
N GLU A 248 27.28 30.79 -13.27
CA GLU A 248 26.53 31.15 -14.47
C GLU A 248 25.23 30.33 -14.60
N PHE A 249 25.11 29.25 -13.81
CA PHE A 249 24.04 28.26 -13.91
C PHE A 249 23.65 27.77 -12.50
N PRO A 250 22.53 28.25 -11.92
CA PRO A 250 22.06 27.80 -10.60
C PRO A 250 21.57 26.36 -10.70
N LEU A 251 22.43 25.42 -10.31
CA LEU A 251 22.17 23.98 -10.35
C LEU A 251 21.83 23.45 -8.95
N VAL A 252 20.79 22.62 -8.87
CA VAL A 252 20.48 21.82 -7.69
C VAL A 252 20.47 20.34 -8.08
N LEU A 253 21.10 19.48 -7.27
CA LEU A 253 21.07 18.04 -7.51
C LEU A 253 20.17 17.34 -6.49
N ILE A 254 19.37 16.40 -6.97
CA ILE A 254 18.59 15.50 -6.11
C ILE A 254 19.11 14.07 -6.34
N PHE A 255 19.55 13.43 -5.27
CA PHE A 255 20.09 12.08 -5.28
C PHE A 255 19.05 11.09 -4.75
N GLY A 256 18.55 10.21 -5.62
CA GLY A 256 17.78 9.03 -5.22
C GLY A 256 18.72 7.95 -4.72
N ILE A 257 18.63 7.63 -3.43
CA ILE A 257 19.46 6.62 -2.75
C ILE A 257 18.54 5.50 -2.27
N ALA A 258 18.89 4.27 -2.61
CA ALA A 258 18.11 3.10 -2.21
C ALA A 258 18.48 2.61 -0.81
N THR A 259 19.76 2.63 -0.45
CA THR A 259 20.24 2.04 0.79
C THR A 259 20.42 3.07 1.92
N SER A 260 21.64 3.55 2.14
CA SER A 260 22.02 4.44 3.23
C SER A 260 22.89 5.58 2.69
N PRO A 261 22.92 6.75 3.36
CA PRO A 261 23.74 7.88 2.92
C PRO A 261 25.24 7.58 2.91
N MET A 262 25.69 6.51 3.58
CA MET A 262 27.07 6.01 3.51
C MET A 262 27.52 5.66 2.10
N VAL A 263 26.59 5.35 1.19
CA VAL A 263 26.92 5.09 -0.22
C VAL A 263 27.47 6.34 -0.90
N ILE A 264 27.03 7.54 -0.52
CA ILE A 264 27.58 8.79 -1.06
C ILE A 264 29.08 8.86 -0.76
N HIS A 265 29.48 8.59 0.49
CA HIS A 265 30.89 8.59 0.90
C HIS A 265 31.72 7.47 0.26
N LYS A 266 31.09 6.38 -0.18
CA LYS A 266 31.78 5.30 -0.92
C LYS A 266 31.97 5.64 -2.40
N LEU A 267 30.97 6.27 -3.02
CA LEU A 267 31.00 6.61 -4.45
C LEU A 267 31.80 7.88 -4.74
N LEU A 268 31.73 8.85 -3.84
CA LEU A 268 32.36 10.16 -3.99
C LEU A 268 33.58 10.27 -3.07
N PRO A 269 34.77 10.59 -3.60
CA PRO A 269 35.93 10.91 -2.78
C PRO A 269 35.69 12.22 -2.02
N HIS A 270 36.45 12.43 -0.93
CA HIS A 270 36.31 13.61 -0.09
C HIS A 270 36.44 14.93 -0.87
N SER A 271 37.30 14.99 -1.88
CA SER A 271 37.45 16.17 -2.74
C SER A 271 36.16 16.59 -3.44
N VAL A 272 35.38 15.62 -3.93
CA VAL A 272 34.10 15.86 -4.61
C VAL A 272 32.99 16.08 -3.57
N SER A 273 33.01 15.35 -2.45
CA SER A 273 32.03 15.53 -1.38
C SER A 273 32.08 16.94 -0.79
N SER A 274 33.26 17.56 -0.67
CA SER A 274 33.40 18.95 -0.20
C SER A 274 32.82 19.99 -1.15
N SER A 275 32.54 19.63 -2.41
CA SER A 275 31.89 20.51 -3.38
C SER A 275 30.35 20.44 -3.33
N LEU A 276 29.78 19.62 -2.43
CA LEU A 276 28.35 19.43 -2.29
C LEU A 276 27.91 19.88 -0.90
N CYS A 277 26.83 20.65 -0.83
CA CYS A 277 26.09 20.90 0.41
C CYS A 277 24.94 19.89 0.47
N ILE A 278 25.10 18.81 1.23
CA ILE A 278 24.14 17.69 1.28
C ILE A 278 23.18 17.87 2.45
N GLU A 279 21.88 17.93 2.15
CA GLU A 279 20.81 17.76 3.13
C GLU A 279 20.11 16.41 2.93
N LEU A 280 19.84 15.71 4.05
CA LEU A 280 19.24 14.38 4.03
C LEU A 280 17.72 14.46 4.16
N PHE A 281 17.02 13.83 3.23
CA PHE A 281 15.58 13.64 3.24
C PHE A 281 15.29 12.14 3.32
N GLN A 282 14.48 11.74 4.28
CA GLN A 282 14.09 10.34 4.45
C GLN A 282 12.67 10.13 3.98
N CYS A 283 12.46 9.19 3.06
CA CYS A 283 11.12 8.78 2.66
C CYS A 283 10.47 7.85 3.69
N HIS A 284 9.14 7.79 3.64
CA HIS A 284 8.38 6.84 4.43
C HIS A 284 8.78 5.39 4.10
N SER A 285 8.75 4.53 5.12
CA SER A 285 9.07 3.11 4.93
C SER A 285 8.01 2.41 4.09
N SER A 286 8.42 1.52 3.18
CA SER A 286 7.51 0.73 2.35
C SER A 286 6.54 -0.11 3.21
N LYS A 287 6.95 -0.53 4.41
CA LYS A 287 6.07 -1.27 5.36
C LYS A 287 4.92 -0.41 5.88
N GLU A 288 5.19 0.88 6.14
CA GLU A 288 4.17 1.84 6.57
C GLU A 288 3.26 2.20 5.40
N HIS A 289 3.83 2.39 4.20
CA HIS A 289 3.05 2.61 2.99
C HIS A 289 2.08 1.45 2.74
N LEU A 290 2.56 0.20 2.77
CA LEU A 290 1.71 -0.98 2.63
C LEU A 290 0.61 -1.03 3.71
N THR A 291 0.96 -0.74 4.97
CA THR A 291 -0.03 -0.77 6.06
C THR A 291 -1.15 0.23 5.83
N LYS A 292 -0.82 1.45 5.36
CA LYS A 292 -1.81 2.48 5.01
C LYS A 292 -2.63 2.09 3.77
N VAL A 293 -1.99 1.50 2.77
CA VAL A 293 -2.68 0.99 1.57
C VAL A 293 -3.66 -0.13 1.94
N ILE A 294 -3.27 -1.08 2.80
CA ILE A 294 -4.16 -2.13 3.30
C ILE A 294 -5.32 -1.53 4.12
N ASP A 295 -5.06 -0.55 4.99
CA ASP A 295 -6.11 0.11 5.78
C ASP A 295 -7.14 0.85 4.92
N LYS A 296 -6.71 1.43 3.80
CA LYS A 296 -7.60 2.19 2.92
C LYS A 296 -8.28 1.34 1.86
N LEU A 297 -7.60 0.34 1.30
CA LEU A 297 -8.17 -0.51 0.25
C LEU A 297 -8.95 -1.71 0.81
N LEU A 298 -8.38 -2.46 1.76
CA LEU A 298 -8.99 -3.72 2.23
C LEU A 298 -9.96 -3.48 3.39
N LEU A 299 -9.59 -2.61 4.31
CA LEU A 299 -10.30 -2.38 5.59
C LEU A 299 -11.40 -1.32 5.52
N THR A 300 -11.81 -0.91 4.31
CA THR A 300 -12.94 -0.01 4.07
C THR A 300 -14.17 -0.77 3.59
N SER A 301 -15.36 -0.38 4.01
CA SER A 301 -16.63 -0.93 3.49
C SER A 301 -17.00 -0.41 2.10
N GLN A 302 -16.27 0.59 1.59
CA GLN A 302 -16.51 1.21 0.28
C GLN A 302 -16.32 0.20 -0.87
N PHE A 303 -15.33 -0.68 -0.74
CA PHE A 303 -15.11 -1.73 -1.74
C PHE A 303 -15.87 -3.01 -1.36
N PRO A 304 -16.77 -3.50 -2.24
CA PRO A 304 -17.47 -4.75 -2.01
C PRO A 304 -16.51 -5.96 -2.13
N PHE A 305 -15.51 -5.86 -2.98
CA PHE A 305 -14.53 -6.93 -3.18
C PHE A 305 -13.61 -7.10 -1.97
N LYS A 306 -13.46 -8.34 -1.50
CA LYS A 306 -12.60 -8.73 -0.39
C LYS A 306 -11.72 -9.93 -0.74
N ILE A 307 -10.61 -10.02 -0.03
CA ILE A 307 -9.61 -11.07 -0.23
C ILE A 307 -9.70 -12.07 0.92
N SER A 308 -9.64 -13.36 0.59
CA SER A 308 -9.51 -14.42 1.60
C SER A 308 -8.13 -14.39 2.26
N GLU A 309 -8.06 -14.85 3.50
CA GLU A 309 -6.84 -15.00 4.29
C GLU A 309 -5.65 -15.56 3.49
N LYS A 310 -5.81 -16.72 2.85
CA LYS A 310 -4.71 -17.43 2.19
C LYS A 310 -4.12 -16.60 1.06
N VAL A 311 -4.96 -15.88 0.33
CA VAL A 311 -4.54 -14.99 -0.74
C VAL A 311 -3.79 -13.80 -0.14
N LEU A 312 -4.33 -13.20 0.92
CA LEU A 312 -3.70 -12.08 1.61
C LEU A 312 -2.34 -12.46 2.20
N GLN A 313 -2.23 -13.63 2.83
CA GLN A 313 -0.96 -14.18 3.31
C GLN A 313 0.04 -14.36 2.17
N VAL A 314 -0.37 -14.92 1.03
CA VAL A 314 0.53 -15.06 -0.14
C VAL A 314 1.03 -13.69 -0.60
N LEU A 315 0.15 -12.70 -0.74
CA LEU A 315 0.53 -11.34 -1.16
C LEU A 315 1.46 -10.65 -0.15
N ILE A 316 1.16 -10.78 1.14
CA ILE A 316 2.00 -10.24 2.22
C ILE A 316 3.36 -10.96 2.27
N ASN A 317 3.39 -12.28 2.05
CA ASN A 317 4.62 -13.06 2.04
C ASN A 317 5.50 -12.67 0.84
N ILE A 318 4.91 -12.43 -0.33
CA ILE A 318 5.62 -11.88 -1.49
C ILE A 318 6.26 -10.54 -1.11
N PHE A 319 5.49 -9.66 -0.47
CA PHE A 319 5.98 -8.34 -0.09
C PHE A 319 7.09 -8.36 0.97
N LEU A 320 6.93 -9.16 2.04
CA LEU A 320 7.85 -9.15 3.17
C LEU A 320 9.13 -9.96 2.92
N TYR A 321 9.04 -11.06 2.17
CA TYR A 321 10.16 -11.99 1.97
C TYR A 321 10.87 -11.83 0.63
N HIS A 322 10.18 -11.35 -0.41
CA HIS A 322 10.77 -11.20 -1.75
C HIS A 322 11.03 -9.72 -2.07
N ASP A 323 9.97 -8.94 -2.24
CA ASP A 323 10.06 -7.58 -2.77
C ASP A 323 9.29 -6.60 -1.89
N PHE A 324 9.97 -5.65 -1.24
CA PHE A 324 9.32 -4.55 -0.51
C PHE A 324 8.63 -3.51 -1.43
N SER A 325 8.12 -3.92 -2.59
CA SER A 325 7.42 -3.07 -3.55
C SER A 325 5.90 -3.10 -3.34
N VAL A 326 5.32 -1.93 -3.15
CA VAL A 326 3.86 -1.79 -3.05
C VAL A 326 3.21 -1.87 -4.43
N HIS A 327 3.92 -1.49 -5.50
CA HIS A 327 3.43 -1.67 -6.87
C HIS A 327 3.17 -3.14 -7.22
N ASN A 328 4.08 -4.05 -6.81
CA ASN A 328 3.88 -5.48 -7.01
C ASN A 328 2.70 -6.01 -6.19
N PHE A 329 2.50 -5.51 -4.96
CA PHE A 329 1.32 -5.83 -4.16
C PHE A 329 0.02 -5.38 -4.85
N VAL A 330 -0.02 -4.15 -5.38
CA VAL A 330 -1.17 -3.58 -6.10
C VAL A 330 -1.45 -4.35 -7.39
N LYS A 331 -0.42 -4.79 -8.12
CA LYS A 331 -0.57 -5.70 -9.27
C LYS A 331 -1.09 -7.09 -8.87
N GLY A 332 -0.62 -7.63 -7.75
CA GLY A 332 -1.15 -8.89 -7.21
C GLY A 332 -2.62 -8.77 -6.80
N PHE A 333 -3.01 -7.62 -6.25
CA PHE A 333 -4.40 -7.28 -5.97
C PHE A 333 -5.23 -7.15 -7.26
N GLN A 334 -4.70 -6.48 -8.29
CA GLN A 334 -5.32 -6.38 -9.62
C GLN A 334 -5.58 -7.76 -10.23
N LEU A 335 -4.59 -8.66 -10.14
CA LEU A 335 -4.73 -10.02 -10.64
C LEU A 335 -5.78 -10.81 -9.85
N SER A 336 -5.83 -10.62 -8.53
CA SER A 336 -6.85 -11.25 -7.67
C SER A 336 -8.27 -10.77 -8.02
N LEU A 337 -8.43 -9.47 -8.28
CA LEU A 337 -9.68 -8.88 -8.75
C LEU A 337 -10.10 -9.50 -10.09
N LEU A 338 -9.20 -9.52 -11.07
CA LEU A 338 -9.47 -10.06 -12.40
C LEU A 338 -9.83 -11.56 -12.35
N GLU A 339 -9.07 -12.36 -11.62
CA GLU A 339 -9.31 -13.80 -11.49
C GLU A 339 -10.66 -14.09 -10.81
N HIS A 340 -11.06 -13.28 -9.83
CA HIS A 340 -12.36 -13.41 -9.18
C HIS A 340 -13.52 -13.19 -10.17
N PHE A 341 -13.50 -12.07 -10.90
CA PHE A 341 -14.54 -11.73 -11.87
C PHE A 341 -14.54 -12.68 -13.08
N TYR A 342 -13.38 -13.25 -13.43
CA TYR A 342 -13.28 -14.24 -14.50
C TYR A 342 -13.84 -15.61 -14.07
N SER A 343 -13.50 -16.07 -12.87
CA SER A 343 -13.84 -17.40 -12.38
C SER A 343 -15.32 -17.54 -11.97
N HIS A 344 -15.91 -16.52 -11.35
CA HIS A 344 -17.25 -16.62 -10.76
C HIS A 344 -18.28 -15.81 -11.56
N PRO A 345 -19.35 -16.44 -12.09
CA PRO A 345 -20.43 -15.71 -12.75
C PRO A 345 -21.26 -14.89 -11.77
N LEU A 346 -21.29 -15.27 -10.49
CA LEU A 346 -22.05 -14.59 -9.44
C LEU A 346 -21.41 -13.26 -8.98
N SER A 347 -20.13 -13.02 -9.32
CA SER A 347 -19.44 -11.78 -9.00
C SER A 347 -20.08 -10.54 -9.64
N VAL A 348 -21.03 -10.69 -10.57
CA VAL A 348 -21.91 -9.60 -11.03
C VAL A 348 -22.58 -8.87 -9.85
N LEU A 349 -22.87 -9.59 -8.76
CA LEU A 349 -23.51 -9.06 -7.56
C LEU A 349 -22.55 -8.28 -6.64
N CYS A 350 -21.23 -8.35 -6.89
CA CYS A 350 -20.20 -7.64 -6.14
C CYS A 350 -20.17 -6.13 -6.53
N CYS A 351 -21.24 -5.42 -6.16
CA CYS A 351 -21.41 -3.99 -6.39
C CYS A 351 -21.98 -3.30 -5.15
N GLU A 352 -22.08 -1.98 -5.20
CA GLU A 352 -22.81 -1.21 -4.20
C GLU A 352 -24.25 -1.73 -4.02
N LEU A 353 -24.78 -1.64 -2.80
CA LEU A 353 -26.04 -2.25 -2.40
C LEU A 353 -27.19 -1.95 -3.39
N GLN A 354 -27.31 -0.70 -3.85
CA GLN A 354 -28.37 -0.28 -4.76
C GLN A 354 -28.26 -0.88 -6.15
N GLU A 355 -27.04 -1.08 -6.65
CA GLU A 355 -26.81 -1.76 -7.93
C GLU A 355 -26.99 -3.26 -7.79
N SER A 356 -26.55 -3.84 -6.66
CA SER A 356 -26.73 -5.26 -6.38
C SER A 356 -28.22 -5.64 -6.38
N GLU A 357 -29.10 -4.85 -5.74
CA GLU A 357 -30.54 -5.10 -5.74
C GLU A 357 -31.16 -5.04 -7.15
N LYS A 358 -30.72 -4.09 -7.98
CA LYS A 358 -31.18 -3.98 -9.38
C LYS A 358 -30.72 -5.19 -10.20
N ARG A 359 -29.49 -5.65 -9.98
CA ARG A 359 -28.92 -6.81 -10.65
C ARG A 359 -29.61 -8.10 -10.22
N VAL A 360 -29.93 -8.26 -8.93
CA VAL A 360 -30.71 -9.41 -8.42
C VAL A 360 -32.07 -9.51 -9.12
N LYS A 361 -32.73 -8.39 -9.42
CA LYS A 361 -34.00 -8.38 -10.15
C LYS A 361 -33.85 -8.85 -11.61
N LEU A 362 -32.69 -8.64 -12.22
CA LEU A 362 -32.39 -8.99 -13.61
C LEU A 362 -31.84 -10.42 -13.80
N LEU A 363 -31.60 -11.17 -12.72
CA LEU A 363 -30.94 -12.47 -12.79
C LEU A 363 -31.77 -13.51 -13.55
N SER A 364 -31.07 -14.37 -14.30
CA SER A 364 -31.63 -15.53 -14.98
C SER A 364 -31.76 -16.75 -14.06
N HIS A 365 -32.55 -17.74 -14.47
CA HIS A 365 -32.72 -19.00 -13.73
C HIS A 365 -31.39 -19.76 -13.53
N SER A 366 -30.49 -19.76 -14.52
CA SER A 366 -29.18 -20.41 -14.41
C SER A 366 -28.31 -19.79 -13.30
N GLN A 367 -28.44 -18.48 -13.07
CA GLN A 367 -27.72 -17.78 -12.00
C GLN A 367 -28.30 -18.10 -10.63
N PHE A 368 -29.63 -18.25 -10.52
CA PHE A 368 -30.24 -18.76 -9.29
C PHE A 368 -29.78 -20.18 -8.98
N GLU A 369 -29.61 -21.04 -9.98
CA GLU A 369 -29.04 -22.36 -9.76
C GLU A 369 -27.58 -22.29 -9.29
N ASN A 370 -26.78 -21.37 -9.85
CA ASN A 370 -25.41 -21.14 -9.37
C ASN A 370 -25.39 -20.65 -7.91
N ILE A 371 -26.34 -19.81 -7.49
CA ILE A 371 -26.50 -19.40 -6.09
C ILE A 371 -26.84 -20.63 -5.22
N ARG A 372 -27.77 -21.48 -5.66
CA ARG A 372 -28.14 -22.72 -4.96
C ARG A 372 -26.96 -23.70 -4.83
N ARG A 373 -26.04 -23.70 -5.80
CA ARG A 373 -24.84 -24.56 -5.78
C ARG A 373 -23.79 -24.09 -4.78
N LEU A 374 -23.87 -22.87 -4.27
CA LEU A 374 -22.86 -22.29 -3.40
C LEU A 374 -22.80 -22.98 -2.02
N PRO A 375 -21.60 -23.31 -1.49
CA PRO A 375 -21.47 -24.00 -0.21
C PRO A 375 -22.08 -23.23 0.96
N SER A 376 -21.87 -21.91 1.05
CA SER A 376 -22.47 -21.10 2.10
C SER A 376 -23.99 -21.08 2.05
N PHE A 377 -24.57 -21.04 0.85
CA PHE A 377 -26.02 -21.08 0.68
C PHE A 377 -26.60 -22.44 1.09
N ARG A 378 -25.90 -23.55 0.80
CA ARG A 378 -26.31 -24.88 1.28
C ARG A 378 -26.35 -24.96 2.80
N ARG A 379 -25.33 -24.44 3.48
CA ARG A 379 -25.30 -24.36 4.96
C ARG A 379 -26.46 -23.52 5.51
N PHE A 380 -26.78 -22.42 4.83
CA PHE A 380 -27.94 -21.60 5.21
C PHE A 380 -29.25 -22.37 5.09
N VAL A 381 -29.46 -23.05 3.96
CA VAL A 381 -30.67 -23.86 3.73
C VAL A 381 -30.79 -25.00 4.75
N GLU A 382 -29.68 -25.63 5.13
CA GLU A 382 -29.64 -26.67 6.18
C GLU A 382 -30.07 -26.14 7.56
N SER A 383 -29.82 -24.86 7.85
CA SER A 383 -30.21 -24.23 9.13
C SER A 383 -31.68 -23.78 9.19
N GLN A 384 -32.40 -23.84 8.06
CA GLN A 384 -33.74 -23.28 7.91
C GLN A 384 -34.84 -24.35 8.07
N VAL A 385 -36.05 -23.90 8.41
CA VAL A 385 -37.27 -24.73 8.52
C VAL A 385 -37.64 -25.38 7.16
N ALA A 386 -38.09 -26.63 7.18
CA ALA A 386 -38.37 -27.48 6.02
C ALA A 386 -39.30 -26.83 4.95
N GLU A 387 -40.31 -26.05 5.37
CA GLU A 387 -41.22 -25.35 4.44
C GLU A 387 -40.50 -24.26 3.64
N LYS A 388 -39.63 -23.48 4.30
CA LYS A 388 -38.81 -22.46 3.64
C LYS A 388 -37.71 -23.11 2.80
N GLN A 389 -37.20 -24.27 3.20
CA GLN A 389 -36.23 -25.03 2.40
C GLN A 389 -36.83 -25.46 1.04
N ALA A 390 -38.05 -26.00 1.03
CA ALA A 390 -38.72 -26.37 -0.22
C ALA A 390 -38.99 -25.14 -1.11
N ALA A 391 -39.40 -24.02 -0.51
CA ALA A 391 -39.62 -22.76 -1.23
C ALA A 391 -38.34 -22.21 -1.86
N LEU A 392 -37.22 -22.16 -1.13
CA LEU A 392 -35.94 -21.64 -1.62
C LEU A 392 -35.33 -22.46 -2.78
N LEU A 393 -35.60 -23.77 -2.78
CA LEU A 393 -35.09 -24.68 -3.81
C LEU A 393 -35.97 -24.71 -5.07
N THR A 394 -37.26 -24.41 -4.95
CA THR A 394 -38.23 -24.56 -6.05
C THR A 394 -38.64 -23.23 -6.67
N ASP A 395 -38.83 -22.20 -5.84
CA ASP A 395 -39.30 -20.88 -6.27
C ASP A 395 -38.13 -19.89 -6.41
N ASP A 396 -38.11 -19.19 -7.54
CA ASP A 396 -37.10 -18.18 -7.86
C ASP A 396 -37.47 -16.80 -7.28
N GLU A 397 -38.76 -16.50 -7.05
CA GLU A 397 -39.18 -15.22 -6.47
C GLU A 397 -38.84 -15.14 -4.98
N CYS A 398 -39.13 -16.20 -4.22
CA CYS A 398 -38.68 -16.32 -2.84
C CYS A 398 -37.14 -16.24 -2.71
N LEU A 399 -36.41 -16.85 -3.66
CA LEU A 399 -34.95 -16.77 -3.68
C LEU A 399 -34.44 -15.34 -3.97
N LYS A 400 -35.14 -14.56 -4.81
CA LYS A 400 -34.81 -13.15 -5.06
C LYS A 400 -34.93 -12.29 -3.79
N GLU A 401 -36.01 -12.46 -3.05
CA GLU A 401 -36.21 -11.69 -1.81
C GLU A 401 -35.18 -12.06 -0.76
N THR A 402 -34.91 -13.36 -0.58
CA THR A 402 -33.92 -13.82 0.39
C THR A 402 -32.50 -13.45 0.00
N THR A 403 -32.12 -13.51 -1.28
CA THR A 403 -30.79 -13.05 -1.71
C THR A 403 -30.59 -11.56 -1.44
N GLN A 404 -31.61 -10.71 -1.61
CA GLN A 404 -31.53 -9.30 -1.24
C GLN A 404 -31.35 -9.09 0.27
N THR A 405 -32.03 -9.87 1.11
CA THR A 405 -31.84 -9.77 2.57
C THR A 405 -30.44 -10.24 2.96
N LEU A 406 -29.96 -11.35 2.41
CA LEU A 406 -28.63 -11.88 2.72
C LEU A 406 -27.51 -10.92 2.26
N LEU A 407 -27.66 -10.24 1.12
CA LEU A 407 -26.71 -9.22 0.67
C LEU A 407 -26.71 -7.99 1.60
N LYS A 408 -27.87 -7.57 2.12
CA LYS A 408 -27.95 -6.51 3.13
C LYS A 408 -27.27 -6.91 4.42
N ASP A 409 -27.50 -8.14 4.88
CA ASP A 409 -26.90 -8.68 6.09
C ASP A 409 -25.37 -8.73 5.95
N LEU A 410 -24.86 -9.18 4.80
CA LEU A 410 -23.42 -9.16 4.48
C LEU A 410 -22.82 -7.76 4.50
N CYS A 411 -23.45 -6.78 3.84
CA CYS A 411 -22.96 -5.41 3.85
C CYS A 411 -22.96 -4.82 5.27
N SER A 412 -24.01 -5.07 6.05
CA SER A 412 -24.07 -4.64 7.45
C SER A 412 -23.00 -5.31 8.32
N TYR A 413 -22.70 -6.59 8.04
CA TYR A 413 -21.62 -7.31 8.70
C TYR A 413 -20.28 -6.65 8.41
N HIS A 414 -19.97 -6.31 7.16
CA HIS A 414 -18.73 -5.63 6.80
C HIS A 414 -18.61 -4.24 7.43
N GLU A 415 -19.70 -3.46 7.45
CA GLU A 415 -19.74 -2.14 8.10
C GLU A 415 -19.46 -2.24 9.61
N ASN A 416 -19.92 -3.30 10.27
CA ASN A 416 -19.70 -3.50 11.70
C ASN A 416 -18.33 -4.14 12.00
N TYR A 417 -17.82 -4.99 11.10
CA TYR A 417 -16.59 -5.75 11.30
C TYR A 417 -15.35 -4.83 11.35
N PHE A 418 -15.21 -3.89 10.41
CA PHE A 418 -14.00 -3.05 10.33
C PHE A 418 -13.79 -2.11 11.53
N PRO A 419 -14.82 -1.40 12.03
CA PRO A 419 -14.67 -0.56 13.22
C PRO A 419 -14.28 -1.37 14.45
N ILE A 420 -14.87 -2.54 14.64
CA ILE A 420 -14.57 -3.39 15.80
C ILE A 420 -13.18 -4.00 15.70
N LEU A 421 -12.73 -4.34 14.49
CA LEU A 421 -11.35 -4.74 14.25
C LEU A 421 -10.36 -3.61 14.58
N ARG A 422 -10.68 -2.35 14.23
CA ARG A 422 -9.85 -1.18 14.59
C ARG A 422 -9.83 -0.94 16.09
N CYS A 423 -10.97 -1.13 16.78
CA CYS A 423 -10.99 -1.10 18.24
C CYS A 423 -10.07 -2.17 18.83
N LEU A 424 -10.16 -3.42 18.35
CA LEU A 424 -9.28 -4.50 18.79
C LEU A 424 -7.81 -4.23 18.46
N HIS A 425 -7.50 -3.58 17.34
CA HIS A 425 -6.15 -3.13 17.01
C HIS A 425 -5.64 -2.08 18.01
N ALA A 426 -6.46 -1.11 18.40
CA ALA A 426 -6.08 -0.12 19.42
C ALA A 426 -5.72 -0.79 20.75
N PHE A 427 -6.50 -1.79 21.19
CA PHE A 427 -6.15 -2.61 22.36
C PHE A 427 -4.81 -3.33 22.15
N THR A 428 -4.71 -4.16 21.10
CA THR A 428 -3.53 -5.02 20.87
C THR A 428 -2.24 -4.26 20.61
N SER A 429 -2.30 -3.07 19.98
CA SER A 429 -1.14 -2.20 19.76
C SER A 429 -0.57 -1.60 21.05
N SER A 430 -1.43 -1.44 22.07
CA SER A 430 -1.05 -0.88 23.37
C SER A 430 -0.50 -1.95 24.32
N LEU A 431 -0.71 -3.24 24.00
CA LEU A 431 -0.28 -4.34 24.84
C LEU A 431 1.22 -4.64 24.68
N PRO A 432 1.94 -4.85 25.80
CA PRO A 432 3.29 -5.39 25.74
C PRO A 432 3.24 -6.86 25.26
N LYS A 433 4.22 -7.26 24.42
CA LYS A 433 4.39 -8.59 23.79
C LYS A 433 3.58 -8.87 22.50
N TYR A 434 2.64 -8.03 22.09
CA TYR A 434 1.92 -8.12 20.80
C TYR A 434 1.47 -9.54 20.40
N PRO A 435 0.66 -10.23 21.22
CA PRO A 435 0.28 -11.62 20.97
C PRO A 435 -0.49 -11.83 19.66
N LEU A 436 -1.26 -10.84 19.22
CA LEU A 436 -2.09 -10.89 17.99
C LEU A 436 -1.49 -10.10 16.82
N GLY A 437 -0.24 -9.64 16.97
CA GLY A 437 0.47 -8.84 15.98
C GLY A 437 0.56 -7.35 16.31
N LYS A 438 1.52 -6.67 15.68
CA LYS A 438 1.78 -5.22 15.86
C LYS A 438 0.93 -4.38 14.93
N GLN A 439 0.72 -4.89 13.72
CA GLN A 439 0.07 -4.17 12.62
C GLN A 439 -1.35 -4.68 12.41
N ILE A 440 -2.24 -3.79 11.96
CA ILE A 440 -3.65 -4.12 11.70
C ILE A 440 -3.81 -5.27 10.68
N ARG A 441 -2.87 -5.42 9.74
CA ARG A 441 -2.88 -6.52 8.76
C ARG A 441 -2.68 -7.89 9.40
N GLU A 442 -1.87 -7.99 10.46
CA GLU A 442 -1.59 -9.26 11.14
C GLU A 442 -2.81 -9.69 11.95
N LEU A 443 -3.43 -8.75 12.66
CA LEU A 443 -4.70 -8.96 13.33
C LEU A 443 -5.79 -9.37 12.34
N TYR A 444 -5.90 -8.67 11.20
CA TYR A 444 -6.88 -9.02 10.16
C TYR A 444 -6.68 -10.44 9.63
N CYS A 445 -5.43 -10.83 9.31
CA CYS A 445 -5.15 -12.20 8.91
C CYS A 445 -5.56 -13.18 10.01
N ALA A 446 -5.12 -12.96 11.26
CA ALA A 446 -5.42 -13.83 12.40
C ALA A 446 -6.94 -14.02 12.64
N CYS A 447 -7.73 -12.95 12.49
CA CYS A 447 -9.19 -12.97 12.60
C CYS A 447 -9.88 -13.74 11.47
N LEU A 448 -9.29 -13.76 10.27
CA LEU A 448 -9.87 -14.49 9.14
C LEU A 448 -9.56 -15.99 9.20
N GLU A 449 -8.38 -16.40 9.68
CA GLU A 449 -8.01 -17.84 9.69
C GLU A 449 -8.85 -18.65 10.65
N LYS A 450 -9.04 -18.11 11.85
CA LYS A 450 -9.74 -18.77 12.95
C LYS A 450 -10.47 -17.75 13.78
N ARG A 451 -11.50 -18.23 14.46
CA ARG A 451 -12.15 -17.47 15.52
C ARG A 451 -11.12 -17.02 16.54
N VAL A 452 -11.06 -15.72 16.76
CA VAL A 452 -10.03 -15.09 17.61
C VAL A 452 -10.07 -15.66 19.03
N TRP A 453 -11.27 -15.94 19.56
CA TRP A 453 -11.49 -16.46 20.91
C TRP A 453 -11.04 -17.92 21.12
N GLU A 454 -10.78 -18.67 20.06
CA GLU A 454 -10.26 -20.05 20.15
C GLU A 454 -8.73 -20.08 20.21
N ARG A 455 -8.05 -18.93 20.05
CA ARG A 455 -6.60 -18.83 20.13
C ARG A 455 -6.13 -18.55 21.57
N ASP A 456 -5.12 -19.28 21.99
CA ASP A 456 -4.40 -19.05 23.26
C ASP A 456 -3.77 -17.64 23.31
N GLU A 457 -3.42 -17.09 22.13
CA GLU A 457 -2.90 -15.73 21.95
C GLU A 457 -3.92 -14.67 22.40
N TYR A 458 -5.21 -14.90 22.16
CA TYR A 458 -6.27 -13.99 22.57
C TYR A 458 -6.55 -14.09 24.08
N GLU A 459 -6.52 -15.29 24.65
CA GLU A 459 -6.64 -15.44 26.10
C GLU A 459 -5.48 -14.71 26.81
N SER A 460 -4.26 -14.86 26.30
CA SER A 460 -3.09 -14.13 26.76
C SER A 460 -3.28 -12.61 26.63
N ALA A 461 -3.86 -12.13 25.53
CA ALA A 461 -4.17 -10.72 25.33
C ALA A 461 -5.20 -10.22 26.36
N ILE A 462 -6.30 -10.95 26.59
CA ILE A 462 -7.31 -10.61 27.59
C ILE A 462 -6.69 -10.55 28.99
N GLN A 463 -5.82 -11.50 29.34
CA GLN A 463 -5.13 -11.50 30.63
C GLN A 463 -4.23 -10.26 30.79
N LEU A 464 -3.58 -9.81 29.72
CA LEU A 464 -2.79 -8.58 29.72
C LEU A 464 -3.66 -7.31 29.81
N VAL A 465 -4.81 -7.26 29.13
CA VAL A 465 -5.79 -6.16 29.28
C VAL A 465 -6.30 -6.12 30.73
N ARG A 466 -6.54 -7.29 31.33
CA ARG A 466 -6.82 -7.45 32.76
C ARG A 466 -5.62 -7.14 33.65
N MET A 467 -4.53 -6.53 33.18
CA MET A 467 -3.46 -6.03 34.03
C MET A 467 -3.12 -4.56 33.76
N LEU A 468 -3.81 -3.91 32.81
CA LEU A 468 -3.56 -2.52 32.43
C LEU A 468 -3.91 -1.54 33.55
N ALA A 469 -3.18 -0.42 33.54
CA ALA A 469 -3.42 0.73 34.40
C ALA A 469 -4.66 1.52 33.94
N LYS A 470 -5.21 2.34 34.84
CA LYS A 470 -6.39 3.17 34.58
C LYS A 470 -6.16 4.13 33.41
N ASP A 471 -5.08 4.90 33.44
CA ASP A 471 -4.82 5.97 32.46
C ASP A 471 -4.63 5.40 31.05
N GLU A 472 -3.95 4.25 30.94
CA GLU A 472 -3.80 3.53 29.68
C GLU A 472 -5.14 2.99 29.17
N LEU A 473 -5.98 2.43 30.05
CA LEU A 473 -7.30 1.92 29.69
C LEU A 473 -8.21 3.06 29.18
N VAL A 474 -8.22 4.20 29.87
CA VAL A 474 -9.01 5.38 29.45
C VAL A 474 -8.53 5.89 28.10
N ALA A 475 -7.22 6.05 27.90
CA ALA A 475 -6.67 6.50 26.61
C ALA A 475 -6.98 5.53 25.46
N ILE A 476 -7.06 4.21 25.72
CA ILE A 476 -7.45 3.22 24.71
C ILE A 476 -8.95 3.33 24.41
N LEU A 477 -9.79 3.45 25.44
CA LEU A 477 -11.24 3.59 25.28
C LEU A 477 -11.60 4.89 24.54
N GLU A 478 -10.94 6.01 24.84
CA GLU A 478 -11.12 7.27 24.12
C GLU A 478 -10.75 7.12 22.63
N LYS A 479 -9.63 6.45 22.31
CA LYS A 479 -9.29 6.11 20.92
C LYS A 479 -10.33 5.21 20.26
N CYS A 480 -10.89 4.24 20.98
CA CYS A 480 -11.97 3.39 20.45
C CYS A 480 -13.25 4.19 20.18
N VAL A 481 -13.59 5.14 21.05
CA VAL A 481 -14.73 6.05 20.87
C VAL A 481 -14.50 6.93 19.64
N GLU A 482 -13.32 7.53 19.46
CA GLU A 482 -12.98 8.30 18.25
C GLU A 482 -13.10 7.47 16.97
N ILE A 483 -12.59 6.23 16.99
CA ILE A 483 -12.69 5.29 15.86
C ILE A 483 -14.16 4.98 15.55
N LEU A 484 -14.98 4.72 16.57
CA LEU A 484 -16.40 4.39 16.40
C LEU A 484 -17.23 5.59 15.93
N ILE A 485 -16.93 6.80 16.41
CA ILE A 485 -17.57 8.05 15.94
C ILE A 485 -17.24 8.29 14.47
N SER A 486 -16.00 8.03 14.05
CA SER A 486 -15.59 8.18 12.65
C SER A 486 -16.26 7.17 11.71
N SER A 487 -16.65 5.99 12.22
CA SER A 487 -17.38 4.96 11.49
C SER A 487 -18.88 5.15 11.67
N SER A 488 -19.55 5.85 10.76
CA SER A 488 -20.98 6.17 10.81
C SER A 488 -21.92 4.95 10.61
N ALA A 489 -21.70 3.82 11.29
CA ALA A 489 -22.58 2.65 11.22
C ALA A 489 -23.69 2.77 12.28
N LYS A 490 -24.96 2.72 11.84
CA LYS A 490 -26.15 2.91 12.68
C LYS A 490 -26.28 1.86 13.80
N CYS A 491 -25.72 0.67 13.60
CA CYS A 491 -25.77 -0.45 14.55
C CYS A 491 -24.75 -0.34 15.69
N LEU A 492 -23.72 0.50 15.56
CA LEU A 492 -22.66 0.67 16.55
C LEU A 492 -23.00 1.68 17.66
N ARG A 493 -24.19 2.31 17.62
CA ARG A 493 -24.63 3.26 18.64
C ARG A 493 -24.77 2.64 20.03
N LYS A 494 -25.29 1.42 20.14
CA LYS A 494 -25.45 0.74 21.45
C LYS A 494 -24.09 0.40 22.10
N PRO A 495 -23.08 -0.09 21.35
CA PRO A 495 -21.72 -0.19 21.87
C PRO A 495 -21.08 1.15 22.21
N LEU A 496 -21.32 2.18 21.40
CA LEU A 496 -20.78 3.52 21.61
C LEU A 496 -21.28 4.15 22.92
N GLU A 497 -22.60 4.15 23.14
CA GLU A 497 -23.22 4.68 24.37
C GLU A 497 -22.68 3.97 25.62
N LYS A 498 -22.51 2.64 25.56
CA LYS A 498 -21.91 1.89 26.67
C LYS A 498 -20.43 2.20 26.88
N LEU A 499 -19.66 2.41 25.81
CA LEU A 499 -18.25 2.79 25.93
C LEU A 499 -18.09 4.20 26.49
N GLU A 500 -18.96 5.14 26.11
CA GLU A 500 -19.03 6.48 26.68
C GLU A 500 -19.40 6.42 28.18
N GLU A 501 -20.40 5.62 28.55
CA GLU A 501 -20.75 5.36 29.96
C GLU A 501 -19.56 4.78 30.75
N TYR A 502 -18.79 3.84 30.18
CA TYR A 502 -17.60 3.30 30.84
C TYR A 502 -16.46 4.31 30.95
N VAL A 503 -16.25 5.17 29.95
CA VAL A 503 -15.25 6.25 29.99
C VAL A 503 -15.62 7.25 31.09
N ASP A 504 -16.88 7.67 31.16
CA ASP A 504 -17.36 8.59 32.18
C ASP A 504 -17.29 7.97 33.58
N LEU A 505 -17.66 6.70 33.73
CA LEU A 505 -17.55 6.00 35.01
C LEU A 505 -16.09 5.87 35.47
N LEU A 506 -15.16 5.58 34.55
CA LEU A 506 -13.72 5.53 34.86
C LEU A 506 -13.17 6.90 35.25
N ARG A 507 -13.61 7.98 34.59
CA ARG A 507 -13.23 9.36 34.93
C ARG A 507 -13.79 9.76 36.29
N ASN A 508 -15.02 9.39 36.61
CA ASN A 508 -15.66 9.69 37.90
C ASN A 508 -15.07 8.92 39.10
N LEU A 509 -14.45 7.75 38.88
CA LEU A 509 -13.72 7.03 39.94
C LEU A 509 -12.46 7.76 40.42
N GLU A 510 -11.99 8.79 39.70
CA GLU A 510 -10.86 9.63 40.09
C GLU A 510 -11.14 10.43 41.37
N GLU A 511 -12.41 10.74 41.64
CA GLU A 511 -12.84 11.46 42.84
C GLU A 511 -12.86 10.60 44.12
N ALA A 512 -12.79 9.27 44.00
CA ALA A 512 -12.79 8.34 45.14
C ALA A 512 -11.38 7.90 45.60
N SER A 513 -10.33 8.57 45.10
CA SER A 513 -8.92 8.25 45.40
C SER A 513 -8.40 8.78 46.75
N ASP A 514 -9.25 9.42 47.58
CA ASP A 514 -8.86 9.84 48.94
C ASP A 514 -8.80 8.67 49.96
N ASP A 515 -9.13 7.44 49.55
CA ASP A 515 -8.96 6.23 50.37
C ASP A 515 -7.48 5.74 50.44
N GLN A 516 -6.55 6.34 49.69
CA GLN A 516 -5.11 6.04 49.81
C GLN A 516 -4.48 6.45 51.16
N LYS A 517 -5.18 7.26 51.99
CA LYS A 517 -4.70 7.60 53.35
C LYS A 517 -4.73 6.43 54.34
N LYS A 518 -5.45 5.33 54.05
CA LYS A 518 -5.45 4.13 54.92
C LYS A 518 -4.33 3.13 54.64
N SER A 519 -3.64 3.24 53.49
CA SER A 519 -2.51 2.36 53.16
C SER A 519 -1.17 2.84 53.71
N ILE A 520 -1.01 4.14 53.97
CA ILE A 520 0.25 4.72 54.47
C ILE A 520 0.52 4.30 55.93
N SER A 521 -0.54 4.13 56.74
CA SER A 521 -0.39 3.63 58.13
C SER A 521 0.19 2.21 58.21
N SER A 522 -0.03 1.37 57.18
CA SER A 522 0.49 0.00 57.16
C SER A 522 1.98 -0.10 56.77
N LEU A 523 2.57 0.97 56.21
CA LEU A 523 3.98 1.02 55.82
C LEU A 523 4.90 1.37 57.01
N GLU A 524 4.41 2.11 57.99
CA GLU A 524 5.14 2.43 59.22
C GLU A 524 5.29 1.20 60.15
N GLU A 525 4.39 0.22 60.08
CA GLU A 525 4.49 -1.02 60.86
C GLU A 525 5.57 -1.99 60.34
N LEU A 526 5.99 -1.86 59.08
CA LEU A 526 6.99 -2.72 58.44
C LEU A 526 8.44 -2.40 58.85
N GLN A 527 8.72 -1.18 59.30
CA GLN A 527 10.07 -0.78 59.69
C GLN A 527 10.50 -1.31 61.07
N LYS A 528 9.61 -1.95 61.85
CA LYS A 528 9.86 -2.30 63.26
C LYS A 528 10.12 -3.78 63.56
N LYS A 529 10.23 -4.68 62.57
CA LYS A 529 10.36 -6.14 62.86
C LYS A 529 11.53 -6.77 62.09
N THR A 530 12.53 -7.26 62.82
CA THR A 530 13.85 -7.70 62.33
C THR A 530 13.98 -9.19 62.02
N ASP A 531 12.92 -9.99 62.17
CA ASP A 531 13.01 -11.45 62.01
C ASP A 531 12.53 -11.93 60.64
N LEU A 532 13.44 -12.58 59.90
CA LEU A 532 13.23 -13.11 58.54
C LEU A 532 12.04 -14.08 58.45
N TYR A 533 11.80 -14.87 59.50
CA TYR A 533 10.66 -15.78 59.58
C TYR A 533 9.33 -15.03 59.74
N HIS A 534 9.34 -13.93 60.50
CA HIS A 534 8.17 -13.08 60.69
C HIS A 534 7.82 -12.31 59.42
N LEU A 535 8.83 -11.92 58.64
CA LEU A 535 8.67 -11.32 57.31
C LEU A 535 8.13 -12.33 56.28
N GLN A 536 8.63 -13.57 56.29
CA GLN A 536 8.15 -14.62 55.39
C GLN A 536 6.70 -15.02 55.69
N LYS A 537 6.34 -15.09 56.98
CA LYS A 537 4.98 -15.36 57.42
C LYS A 537 4.02 -14.22 57.09
N THR A 538 4.41 -12.96 57.29
CA THR A 538 3.58 -11.81 56.89
C THR A 538 3.48 -11.67 55.36
N LEU A 539 4.51 -12.03 54.59
CA LEU A 539 4.41 -12.08 53.13
C LEU A 539 3.44 -13.18 52.65
N LEU A 540 3.40 -14.33 53.33
CA LEU A 540 2.43 -15.39 53.07
C LEU A 540 1.00 -14.96 53.47
N GLU A 541 0.83 -14.34 54.64
CA GLU A 541 -0.46 -13.78 55.07
C GLU A 541 -0.91 -12.60 54.19
N MET A 542 0.02 -11.81 53.63
CA MET A 542 -0.25 -10.78 52.62
C MET A 542 -0.63 -11.37 51.26
N LYS A 543 -0.09 -12.55 50.91
CA LYS A 543 -0.46 -13.29 49.69
C LYS A 543 -1.86 -13.91 49.82
N GLU A 544 -2.21 -14.42 51.00
CA GLU A 544 -3.55 -14.92 51.31
C GLU A 544 -4.57 -13.78 51.41
N SER A 545 -4.23 -12.67 52.06
CA SER A 545 -5.10 -11.49 52.09
C SER A 545 -5.20 -10.74 50.76
N ARG A 546 -4.22 -10.86 49.84
CA ARG A 546 -4.37 -10.43 48.44
C ARG A 546 -5.39 -11.26 47.67
N ARG A 547 -5.59 -12.53 48.02
CA ARG A 547 -6.65 -13.37 47.41
C ARG A 547 -8.04 -13.06 47.95
N THR A 548 -8.14 -12.49 49.15
CA THR A 548 -9.41 -12.16 49.81
C THR A 548 -9.73 -10.67 49.89
N LYS A 549 -8.83 -9.78 49.43
CA LYS A 549 -9.16 -8.36 49.23
C LYS A 549 -10.31 -8.31 48.22
N LYS A 550 -11.45 -7.76 48.65
CA LYS A 550 -12.54 -7.39 47.74
C LYS A 550 -11.90 -6.64 46.57
N LEU A 551 -12.15 -7.13 45.35
CA LEU A 551 -11.73 -6.45 44.13
C LEU A 551 -12.06 -4.98 44.28
N THR A 552 -11.08 -4.12 44.02
CA THR A 552 -11.31 -2.68 44.04
C THR A 552 -12.45 -2.37 43.07
N LYS A 553 -13.24 -1.31 43.34
CA LYS A 553 -14.33 -0.90 42.42
C LYS A 553 -13.80 -0.75 40.99
N PHE A 554 -12.57 -0.27 40.84
CA PHE A 554 -11.85 -0.20 39.58
C PHE A 554 -11.56 -1.58 38.95
N GLU A 555 -11.09 -2.57 39.72
CA GLU A 555 -10.86 -3.92 39.19
C GLU A 555 -12.17 -4.57 38.72
N MET A 556 -13.28 -4.42 39.45
CA MET A 556 -14.58 -4.94 39.02
C MET A 556 -15.04 -4.29 37.71
N LEU A 557 -14.91 -2.96 37.60
CA LEU A 557 -15.23 -2.24 36.37
C LEU A 557 -14.31 -2.62 35.21
N ARG A 558 -13.03 -2.89 35.46
CA ARG A 558 -12.14 -3.42 34.43
C ARG A 558 -12.57 -4.80 33.96
N PHE A 559 -13.04 -5.67 34.85
CA PHE A 559 -13.59 -6.98 34.44
C PHE A 559 -14.85 -6.82 33.60
N GLU A 560 -15.77 -5.94 33.99
CA GLU A 560 -16.98 -5.64 33.20
C GLU A 560 -16.64 -5.09 31.81
N ILE A 561 -15.68 -4.17 31.71
CA ILE A 561 -15.21 -3.62 30.43
C ILE A 561 -14.58 -4.72 29.57
N VAL A 562 -13.76 -5.59 30.16
CA VAL A 562 -13.11 -6.69 29.42
C VAL A 562 -14.14 -7.72 28.95
N GLU A 563 -15.13 -8.07 29.78
CA GLU A 563 -16.22 -8.96 29.38
C GLU A 563 -17.09 -8.32 28.29
N PHE A 564 -17.32 -7.02 28.38
CA PHE A 564 -18.03 -6.28 27.34
C PHE A 564 -17.27 -6.30 26.01
N ILE A 565 -15.94 -6.08 26.03
CA ILE A 565 -15.10 -6.16 24.84
C ILE A 565 -15.08 -7.59 24.29
N ASP A 566 -14.95 -8.62 25.12
CA ASP A 566 -15.03 -10.02 24.70
C ASP A 566 -16.41 -10.32 24.06
N GLY A 567 -17.49 -9.79 24.63
CA GLY A 567 -18.83 -9.84 24.06
C GLY A 567 -18.92 -9.16 22.68
N LEU A 568 -18.31 -8.00 22.51
CA LEU A 568 -18.23 -7.31 21.21
C LEU A 568 -17.45 -8.13 20.18
N VAL A 569 -16.28 -8.67 20.56
CA VAL A 569 -15.46 -9.49 19.67
C VAL A 569 -16.24 -10.74 19.23
N ARG A 570 -16.90 -11.45 20.16
CA ARG A 570 -17.67 -12.67 19.83
C ARG A 570 -18.84 -12.40 18.90
N ASN A 571 -19.54 -11.27 19.09
CA ASN A 571 -20.75 -10.96 18.32
C ASN A 571 -20.43 -10.48 16.90
N TYR A 572 -19.33 -9.73 16.72
CA TYR A 572 -19.07 -9.02 15.47
C TYR A 572 -17.83 -9.48 14.70
N LEU A 573 -16.85 -10.13 15.33
CA LEU A 573 -15.64 -10.63 14.66
C LEU A 573 -15.74 -12.12 14.28
N ALA A 574 -16.96 -12.61 13.97
CA ALA A 574 -17.13 -13.94 13.42
C ALA A 574 -16.44 -14.05 12.04
N PRO A 575 -15.77 -15.16 11.68
CA PRO A 575 -15.13 -15.28 10.37
C PRO A 575 -16.12 -15.15 9.22
N ALA A 576 -15.65 -14.61 8.09
CA ALA A 576 -16.46 -14.43 6.89
C ALA A 576 -17.03 -15.75 6.33
N GLU A 577 -16.36 -16.88 6.58
CA GLU A 577 -16.82 -18.22 6.16
C GLU A 577 -18.13 -18.67 6.84
N MET A 578 -18.47 -18.06 7.97
CA MET A 578 -19.71 -18.33 8.70
C MET A 578 -20.90 -17.53 8.12
N GLN A 579 -20.62 -16.50 7.32
CA GLN A 579 -21.66 -15.72 6.67
C GLN A 579 -22.14 -16.40 5.39
N THR A 580 -23.42 -16.20 5.08
CA THR A 580 -24.03 -16.71 3.85
C THR A 580 -23.57 -15.88 2.66
N LEU A 581 -23.44 -16.47 1.46
CA LEU A 581 -23.06 -15.78 0.21
C LEU A 581 -21.70 -15.06 0.23
N HIS A 582 -20.80 -15.38 1.15
CA HIS A 582 -19.49 -14.71 1.25
C HIS A 582 -18.63 -14.93 -0.01
N GLU A 583 -18.79 -16.03 -0.73
CA GLU A 583 -18.01 -16.36 -1.93
C GLU A 583 -18.26 -15.40 -3.10
N VAL A 584 -19.37 -14.65 -3.07
CA VAL A 584 -19.66 -13.60 -4.06
C VAL A 584 -18.71 -12.42 -3.92
N MET A 585 -18.26 -12.13 -2.69
CA MET A 585 -17.43 -10.96 -2.36
C MET A 585 -15.98 -11.34 -2.10
N TYR A 586 -15.73 -12.56 -1.59
CA TYR A 586 -14.41 -13.04 -1.20
C TYR A 586 -13.75 -13.88 -2.29
N PHE A 587 -12.50 -13.55 -2.61
CA PHE A 587 -11.66 -14.36 -3.49
C PHE A 587 -10.82 -15.38 -2.69
N SER A 588 -10.99 -16.67 -2.98
CA SER A 588 -10.37 -17.79 -2.24
C SER A 588 -9.27 -18.56 -3.00
N ALA A 589 -9.08 -18.33 -4.31
CA ALA A 589 -8.16 -19.12 -5.13
C ALA A 589 -6.67 -18.69 -4.94
N ALA A 590 -6.10 -19.06 -3.79
CA ALA A 590 -4.72 -18.72 -3.45
C ALA A 590 -3.67 -19.49 -4.26
N ASN A 591 -3.95 -20.75 -4.64
CA ASN A 591 -2.98 -21.58 -5.35
C ASN A 591 -2.71 -21.08 -6.77
N THR A 592 -3.78 -20.75 -7.52
CA THR A 592 -3.66 -20.21 -8.88
C THR A 592 -2.92 -18.87 -8.86
N LEU A 593 -3.25 -17.99 -7.91
CA LEU A 593 -2.55 -16.73 -7.75
C LEU A 593 -1.07 -16.92 -7.39
N ARG A 594 -0.76 -17.85 -6.48
CA ARG A 594 0.61 -18.16 -6.10
C ARG A 594 1.42 -18.69 -7.29
N GLU A 595 0.83 -19.52 -8.14
CA GLU A 595 1.48 -20.04 -9.34
C GLU A 595 1.74 -18.94 -10.39
N HIS A 596 0.79 -18.01 -10.57
CA HIS A 596 0.92 -16.90 -11.52
C HIS A 596 1.93 -15.82 -11.05
N LEU A 597 1.91 -15.45 -9.77
CA LEU A 597 2.80 -14.42 -9.22
C LEU A 597 4.19 -14.99 -8.89
N ASN A 598 4.23 -16.11 -8.16
CA ASN A 598 5.45 -16.79 -7.74
C ASN A 598 5.67 -18.06 -8.56
N ALA A 599 5.89 -17.87 -9.86
CA ALA A 599 6.20 -18.99 -10.75
C ALA A 599 7.48 -19.69 -10.28
N THR A 600 7.39 -21.00 -10.05
CA THR A 600 8.53 -21.85 -9.67
C THR A 600 8.86 -22.82 -10.82
N PRO A 601 9.44 -22.34 -11.95
CA PRO A 601 9.66 -23.16 -13.14
C PRO A 601 10.55 -24.37 -12.87
N ARG A 602 11.52 -24.24 -11.95
CA ARG A 602 12.38 -25.34 -11.53
C ARG A 602 11.59 -26.47 -10.85
N ALA A 603 10.59 -26.15 -10.02
CA ALA A 603 9.76 -27.15 -9.36
C ALA A 603 8.86 -27.86 -10.37
N ALA A 604 8.29 -27.13 -11.33
CA ALA A 604 7.49 -27.70 -12.41
C ALA A 604 8.32 -28.69 -13.26
N LEU A 605 9.54 -28.31 -13.67
CA LEU A 605 10.45 -29.20 -14.42
C LEU A 605 10.84 -30.44 -13.62
N HIS A 606 11.16 -30.27 -12.34
CA HIS A 606 11.53 -31.39 -11.48
C HIS A 606 10.38 -32.39 -11.30
N THR A 607 9.16 -31.90 -11.07
CA THR A 607 7.96 -32.75 -10.97
C THR A 607 7.65 -33.43 -12.30
N ALA A 608 7.78 -32.72 -13.43
CA ALA A 608 7.54 -33.26 -14.76
C ALA A 608 8.52 -34.37 -15.13
N LEU A 609 9.81 -34.22 -14.79
CA LEU A 609 10.84 -35.21 -15.08
C LEU A 609 10.76 -36.42 -14.15
N ASN A 610 10.52 -36.22 -12.85
CA ASN A 610 10.48 -37.32 -11.88
C ASN A 610 9.15 -38.07 -11.91
N ASN A 611 8.04 -37.37 -12.15
CA ASN A 611 6.72 -37.98 -12.17
C ASN A 611 5.84 -37.39 -13.30
N PRO A 612 6.05 -37.83 -14.55
CA PRO A 612 5.27 -37.40 -15.71
C PRO A 612 3.77 -37.71 -15.60
N TYR A 613 3.38 -38.65 -14.72
CA TYR A 613 2.00 -39.07 -14.53
C TYR A 613 1.09 -37.92 -14.08
N PHE A 614 1.59 -36.97 -13.28
CA PHE A 614 0.82 -35.80 -12.86
C PHE A 614 0.25 -34.99 -14.04
N TYR A 615 0.97 -34.98 -15.16
CA TYR A 615 0.58 -34.23 -16.37
C TYR A 615 -0.16 -35.11 -17.37
N LEU A 616 0.29 -36.35 -17.59
CA LEU A 616 -0.24 -37.22 -18.65
C LEU A 616 -1.44 -38.07 -18.21
N LYS A 617 -1.70 -38.22 -16.89
CA LYS A 617 -2.81 -39.01 -16.31
C LYS A 617 -3.09 -40.35 -17.03
N VAL A 618 -2.04 -41.05 -17.46
CA VAL A 618 -2.17 -42.35 -18.14
C VAL A 618 -2.35 -43.44 -17.10
N GLY A 619 -3.44 -44.20 -17.19
CA GLY A 619 -3.95 -45.13 -16.16
C GLY A 619 -3.14 -46.38 -15.82
N ASN A 620 -1.80 -46.34 -15.86
CA ASN A 620 -0.97 -47.44 -15.36
C ASN A 620 -0.34 -47.08 -14.01
N LYS A 621 -0.94 -47.67 -12.99
CA LYS A 621 -0.56 -47.61 -11.57
C LYS A 621 0.87 -48.12 -11.34
N SER A 622 1.54 -47.45 -10.39
CA SER A 622 2.40 -47.98 -9.33
C SER A 622 3.16 -49.29 -9.58
N GLU A 623 4.47 -49.25 -9.31
CA GLU A 623 5.44 -50.37 -9.26
C GLU A 623 6.24 -50.58 -10.53
N THR A 624 7.40 -49.93 -10.63
CA THR A 624 8.66 -50.47 -11.21
C THR A 624 9.75 -49.39 -11.17
N ILE A 625 10.14 -48.99 -9.95
CA ILE A 625 11.51 -48.50 -9.72
C ILE A 625 12.13 -49.44 -8.69
N GLY A 626 12.26 -50.70 -9.11
CA GLY A 626 13.11 -51.69 -8.49
C GLY A 626 14.00 -52.24 -9.58
N LEU A 627 15.31 -52.10 -9.39
CA LEU A 627 16.39 -52.73 -10.16
C LEU A 627 16.66 -52.12 -11.54
N TRP A 628 17.61 -51.17 -11.57
CA TRP A 628 18.62 -51.18 -12.62
C TRP A 628 19.62 -52.30 -12.25
N PRO A 629 19.71 -53.42 -12.99
CA PRO A 629 20.88 -54.27 -12.88
C PRO A 629 21.99 -53.62 -13.71
N HIS A 630 23.16 -53.51 -13.09
CA HIS A 630 24.43 -53.30 -13.76
C HIS A 630 24.53 -54.08 -15.07
N LEU A 631 24.90 -53.38 -16.14
CA LEU A 631 25.76 -53.85 -17.21
C LEU A 631 26.48 -52.67 -17.83
#